data_AF-A0AAU6HXH0-F1
#
_entry.id   AF-A0AAU6HXH0-F1
#
_cell.length_a   1.000
_cell.length_b   1.000
_cell.length_c   1.000
_cell.angle_alpha   90.00
_cell.angle_beta   90.00
_cell.angle_gamma   90.00
#
_symmetry.space_group_name_H-M   'P 1'
#
loop_
_entity.id
_entity.type
_entity.pdbx_description
1 polymer ?
#
loop_
_entity_poly.entity_id
_entity_poly.type
_entity_poly.pdbx_seq_one_letter_code
_entity_poly.pdbx_strand_id
1 'polypeptide(L)' 'MSVLLIGRWDAETLEIEESHTVSDGDQEAIDALLSGRAGDWWSCEYLVDRHRDAVQRAYEELAPGEYLVDEAEGFDPTP' A
#
# COMPACT_ATOMS: atom_id res chain seq x y z
N MET A 1 -3.05 15.06 -4.49
CA MET A 1 -3.72 13.75 -4.47
C MET A 1 -2.71 12.76 -3.96
N SER A 2 -3.19 11.73 -3.28
CA SER A 2 -2.36 10.69 -2.70
C SER A 2 -2.88 9.33 -3.13
N VAL A 3 -2.02 8.33 -3.05
CA VAL A 3 -2.38 6.94 -3.27
C VAL A 3 -2.30 6.21 -1.95
N LEU A 4 -3.44 5.67 -1.51
CA LEU A 4 -3.52 4.72 -0.42
C LEU A 4 -3.27 3.33 -0.98
N LEU A 5 -2.20 2.69 -0.52
CA LEU A 5 -1.98 1.27 -0.73
C LEU A 5 -2.63 0.49 0.39
N ILE A 6 -3.31 -0.59 0.06
CA ILE A 6 -3.88 -1.53 1.01
C ILE A 6 -3.37 -2.91 0.65
N GLY A 7 -2.83 -3.59 1.65
CA GLY A 7 -2.26 -4.91 1.48
C GLY A 7 -2.35 -5.73 2.75
N ARG A 8 -1.72 -6.89 2.73
CA ARG A 8 -1.65 -7.79 3.86
C ARG A 8 -0.23 -8.31 4.00
N TRP A 9 0.19 -8.51 5.24
CA TRP A 9 1.43 -9.20 5.52
C TRP A 9 1.22 -10.71 5.49
N ASP A 10 1.97 -11.40 4.63
CA ASP A 10 2.21 -12.84 4.69
C ASP A 10 3.66 -13.09 5.13
N ALA A 11 3.82 -13.29 6.44
CA ALA A 11 5.13 -13.39 7.10
C ALA A 11 6.05 -12.18 6.80
N GLU A 12 7.04 -12.35 5.93
CA GLU A 12 8.05 -11.33 5.57
C GLU A 12 7.68 -10.61 4.26
N THR A 13 6.54 -10.96 3.65
CA THR A 13 6.09 -10.43 2.35
C THR A 13 4.87 -9.55 2.54
N LEU A 14 4.94 -8.30 2.12
CA LEU A 14 3.80 -7.39 1.99
C LEU A 14 3.16 -7.58 0.62
N GLU A 15 1.96 -8.16 0.61
CA GLU A 15 1.14 -8.34 -0.60
C GLU A 15 0.20 -7.13 -0.74
N ILE A 16 0.44 -6.27 -1.72
CA ILE A 16 -0.47 -5.15 -2.03
C ILE A 16 -1.64 -5.70 -2.84
N GLU A 17 -2.83 -5.70 -2.25
CA GLU A 17 -4.04 -6.24 -2.87
C GLU A 17 -4.84 -5.17 -3.59
N GLU A 18 -4.83 -3.94 -3.07
CA GLU A 18 -5.63 -2.84 -3.61
C GLU A 18 -4.90 -1.50 -3.50
N SER A 19 -5.23 -0.58 -4.41
CA SER A 19 -4.82 0.81 -4.31
C SER A 19 -5.96 1.75 -4.65
N HIS A 20 -5.99 2.89 -3.95
CA HIS A 20 -7.02 3.90 -4.13
C HIS A 20 -6.40 5.28 -4.16
N THR A 21 -6.83 6.10 -5.12
CA THR A 21 -6.51 7.53 -5.10
C THR A 21 -7.43 8.22 -4.12
N VAL A 22 -6.87 8.85 -3.09
CA VAL A 22 -7.59 9.60 -2.08
C VAL A 22 -7.13 11.06 -2.07
N SER A 23 -7.93 11.92 -1.45
CA SER A 23 -7.50 13.29 -1.17
C SER A 23 -6.47 13.25 -0.03
N ASP A 24 -5.52 14.18 -0.08
CA ASP A 24 -4.44 14.30 0.92
C ASP A 24 -5.04 14.42 2.33
N GLY A 25 -4.73 13.46 3.20
CA GLY A 25 -5.19 13.45 4.59
C GLY A 25 -6.70 13.22 4.76
N ASP A 26 -7.38 12.65 3.76
CA ASP A 26 -8.81 12.32 3.82
C ASP A 26 -9.06 11.08 4.67
N GLN A 27 -8.97 11.27 5.99
CA GLN A 27 -9.07 10.20 6.97
C GLN A 27 -10.44 9.49 6.90
N GLU A 28 -11.53 10.21 6.59
CA GLU A 28 -12.86 9.59 6.44
C GLU A 28 -12.91 8.62 5.26
N ALA A 29 -12.33 8.96 4.11
CA ALA A 29 -12.22 8.04 2.98
C ALA A 29 -11.34 6.83 3.32
N ILE A 30 -10.22 7.04 4.00
CA ILE A 30 -9.32 5.96 4.43
C ILE A 30 -10.04 5.01 5.39
N ASP A 31 -10.69 5.54 6.43
CA ASP A 31 -11.44 4.74 7.41
C ASP A 31 -12.60 3.97 6.75
N ALA A 32 -13.25 4.55 5.74
CA ALA A 32 -14.27 3.87 4.96
C ALA A 32 -13.70 2.70 4.14
N LEU A 33 -12.52 2.87 3.53
CA LEU A 33 -11.84 1.82 2.75
C LEU A 33 -11.30 0.68 3.63
N LEU A 34 -10.88 1.01 4.85
CA LEU A 34 -10.41 0.04 5.84
C LEU A 34 -11.54 -0.56 6.67
N SER A 35 -12.77 -0.08 6.53
CA SER A 35 -13.91 -0.56 7.29
C SER A 35 -14.15 -2.05 7.05
N GLY A 36 -14.06 -2.84 8.12
CA GLY A 36 -14.21 -4.31 8.06
C GLY A 36 -12.93 -5.07 7.75
N ARG A 37 -11.80 -4.38 7.51
CA ARG A 37 -10.46 -4.99 7.44
C ARG A 37 -9.89 -5.06 8.86
N ALA A 38 -9.62 -6.27 9.35
CA ALA A 38 -9.09 -6.52 10.68
C ALA A 38 -8.06 -7.65 10.63
N GLY A 39 -7.09 -7.64 11.55
CA GLY A 39 -6.00 -8.63 11.58
C GLY A 39 -4.74 -8.10 10.90
N ASP A 40 -4.14 -8.91 10.03
CA ASP A 40 -2.84 -8.66 9.36
C ASP A 40 -2.90 -7.68 8.16
N TRP A 41 -3.99 -6.92 8.07
CA TRP A 41 -4.13 -5.89 7.05
C TRP A 41 -3.20 -4.72 7.33
N TRP A 42 -2.55 -4.26 6.27
CA TRP A 42 -1.68 -3.09 6.24
C TRP A 42 -2.22 -2.05 5.28
N SER A 43 -2.01 -0.79 5.60
CA SER A 43 -2.37 0.31 4.72
C SER A 43 -1.45 1.50 4.94
N CYS A 44 -1.03 2.14 3.86
CA CYS A 44 -0.23 3.35 3.94
C CYS A 44 -0.56 4.33 2.81
N GLU A 45 -0.65 5.60 3.17
CA GLU A 45 -0.90 6.70 2.23
C GLU A 45 0.43 7.28 1.76
N TYR A 46 0.59 7.40 0.44
CA TYR A 46 1.73 8.02 -0.19
C TYR A 46 1.31 9.28 -0.95
N LEU A 47 2.03 10.38 -0.74
CA LEU A 47 1.80 11.67 -1.42
C LEU A 47 2.34 11.66 -2.86
N VAL A 48 1.82 10.73 -3.65
CA VAL A 48 2.18 10.51 -5.06
C VAL A 48 0.91 10.39 -5.89
N ASP A 49 1.04 10.61 -7.19
CA ASP A 49 -0.09 10.60 -8.12
C ASP A 49 -0.32 9.24 -8.80
N ARG A 50 0.59 8.26 -8.63
CA ARG A 50 0.53 6.96 -9.31
C ARG A 50 0.78 5.80 -8.36
N HIS A 51 0.05 4.72 -8.55
CA HIS A 51 0.20 3.45 -7.84
C HIS A 51 1.64 2.95 -7.82
N ARG A 52 2.26 2.77 -9.00
CA ARG A 52 3.66 2.30 -9.10
C ARG A 52 4.65 3.13 -8.27
N ASP A 53 4.44 4.44 -8.17
CA ASP A 53 5.33 5.34 -7.44
C ASP A 53 5.09 5.15 -5.93
N ALA A 54 3.85 4.87 -5.52
CA ALA A 54 3.52 4.51 -4.14
C ALA A 54 4.10 3.15 -3.77
N VAL A 55 4.00 2.16 -4.66
CA VAL A 55 4.53 0.81 -4.44
C VAL A 55 6.05 0.84 -4.33
N GLN A 56 6.73 1.60 -5.19
CA GLN A 56 8.17 1.81 -5.09
C GLN A 56 8.55 2.46 -3.76
N ARG A 57 7.81 3.48 -3.32
CA ARG A 57 8.04 4.14 -2.01
C ARG A 57 7.84 3.17 -0.84
N ALA A 58 6.80 2.35 -0.90
CA ALA A 58 6.53 1.31 0.09
C ALA A 58 7.68 0.30 0.15
N TYR A 59 8.17 -0.16 -1.00
CA TYR A 59 9.33 -1.04 -1.09
C TYR A 59 10.59 -0.42 -0.50
N GLU A 60 10.87 0.86 -0.78
CA GLU A 60 12.04 1.56 -0.23
C GLU A 60 11.99 1.74 1.30
N GLU A 61 10.81 1.71 1.91
CA GLU A 61 10.61 1.85 3.34
C GLU A 61 10.63 0.52 4.10
N LEU A 62 10.68 -0.61 3.39
CA LEU A 62 10.79 -1.94 3.97
C LEU A 62 12.10 -2.14 4.74
N ALA A 63 12.02 -2.95 5.80
CA ALA A 63 13.18 -3.38 6.53
C ALA A 63 14.01 -4.39 5.70
N PRO A 64 15.32 -4.49 5.95
CA PRO A 64 16.15 -5.49 5.28
C PRO A 64 15.63 -6.91 5.54
N GLY A 65 15.27 -7.62 4.46
CA GLY A 65 14.73 -8.99 4.50
C GLY A 65 13.23 -9.06 4.29
N GLU A 66 12.52 -7.93 4.27
CA GLU A 66 11.12 -7.86 3.87
C GLU A 66 10.99 -7.71 2.35
N TYR A 67 9.90 -8.22 1.80
CA TYR A 67 9.59 -8.18 0.37
C TYR A 67 8.25 -7.51 0.13
N LEU A 68 8.08 -6.87 -1.02
CA LEU A 68 6.80 -6.33 -1.47
C LEU A 68 6.42 -7.00 -2.78
N VAL A 69 5.19 -7.49 -2.85
CA VAL A 69 4.56 -7.98 -4.08
C VAL A 69 3.32 -7.17 -4.36
N ASP A 70 3.22 -6.63 -5.58
CA ASP A 70 2.01 -5.93 -6.03
C ASP A 70 1.07 -6.89 -6.74
N GLU A 71 0.11 -7.45 -6.00
CA GLU A 71 -0.97 -8.27 -6.57
C GLU A 71 -2.07 -7.40 -7.20
N ALA A 72 -2.12 -6.10 -6.87
CA ALA A 72 -3.14 -5.18 -7.36
C ALA A 72 -2.97 -4.85 -8.85
N GLU A 73 -1.78 -4.38 -9.26
CA GLU A 73 -1.49 -4.04 -10.66
C GLU A 73 -0.34 -4.86 -11.28
N GLY A 74 0.28 -5.77 -10.52
CA GLY A 74 1.37 -6.63 -11.01
C GLY A 74 2.69 -5.87 -11.21
N PHE A 75 2.90 -4.75 -10.52
CA PHE A 75 4.15 -3.98 -10.58
C PHE A 75 5.24 -4.63 -9.72
N ASP A 76 6.38 -4.93 -10.32
CA ASP A 76 7.55 -5.46 -9.62
C ASP A 76 8.47 -4.28 -9.21
N PRO A 77 8.51 -3.89 -7.92
CA PRO A 77 9.40 -2.81 -7.46
C PRO A 77 10.86 -3.27 -7.48
N THR A 78 11.77 -2.37 -7.83
CA THR A 78 13.20 -2.68 -7.93
C THR A 78 14.02 -1.91 -6.90
N PRO A 79 15.10 -2.51 -6.36
CA PRO A 79 16.06 -1.83 -5.48
C PRO A 79 16.89 -0.76 -6.18
#